data_AF-A0A845DP61-F1
#
_entry.id   AF-A0A845DP61-F1
#
_cell.length_a   1.000
_cell.length_b   1.000
_cell.length_c   1.000
_cell.angle_alpha   90.00
_cell.angle_beta   90.00
_cell.angle_gamma   90.00
#
_symmetry.space_group_name_H-M   'P 1'
#
loop_
_entity.id
_entity.type
_entity.pdbx_description
1 polymer ?
#
loop_
_entity_poly.entity_id
_entity_poly.type
_entity_poly.pdbx_seq_one_letter_code
_entity_poly.pdbx_strand_id
1 'polypeptide(L)'
;MPAVVETYQKIKDLRDKDKHEKQKDYQSAVETFEEQAGALYEKLREKEQAVEQFNDTLSHGSVQAHAFVQHRQYIEHLDSALDDLQPSVQQARLKMEHARHVLTDAYVEVKKYEKLIDMKEEEHMQWMKHEEHRHMDELSMNQYMKFFNR
;
A
#
# COMPACT_ATOMS: atom_id res chain seq x y z
N MET A 1 -33.99 -2.22 8.98
CA MET A 1 -32.69 -2.90 9.08
C MET A 1 -32.08 -3.24 7.71
N PRO A 2 -32.75 -3.96 6.78
CA PRO A 2 -32.11 -4.40 5.52
C PRO A 2 -31.62 -3.25 4.63
N ALA A 3 -32.38 -2.15 4.52
CA ALA A 3 -31.99 -0.99 3.73
C ALA A 3 -30.69 -0.31 4.21
N VAL A 4 -30.35 -0.42 5.50
CA VAL A 4 -29.11 0.16 6.07
C VAL A 4 -27.91 -0.71 5.70
N VAL A 5 -28.05 -2.04 5.77
CA VAL A 5 -27.03 -2.99 5.33
C VAL A 5 -26.72 -2.81 3.85
N GLU A 6 -27.75 -2.71 3.00
CA GLU A 6 -27.58 -2.44 1.57
C GLU A 6 -26.85 -1.11 1.29
N THR A 7 -27.13 -0.08 2.10
CA THR A 7 -26.45 1.21 1.96
C THR A 7 -24.97 1.09 2.33
N TYR A 8 -24.64 0.39 3.41
CA TYR A 8 -23.24 0.15 3.80
C TYR A 8 -22.51 -0.74 2.80
N GLN A 9 -23.18 -1.72 2.21
CA GLN A 9 -22.61 -2.52 1.14
C GLN A 9 -22.24 -1.66 -0.07
N LYS A 10 -23.13 -0.76 -0.51
CA LYS A 10 -22.83 0.18 -1.60
C LYS A 10 -21.65 1.10 -1.28
N ILE A 11 -21.55 1.58 -0.03
CA ILE A 11 -20.42 2.42 0.40
C ILE A 11 -19.13 1.60 0.42
N LYS A 12 -19.16 0.38 0.95
CA LYS A 12 -18.03 -0.55 0.91
C LYS A 12 -17.54 -0.77 -0.51
N ASP A 13 -18.45 -0.99 -1.46
CA ASP A 13 -18.08 -1.23 -2.86
C ASP A 13 -17.43 0.01 -3.50
N LEU A 14 -17.90 1.22 -3.16
CA LEU A 14 -17.25 2.47 -3.58
C LEU A 14 -15.85 2.61 -2.96
N ARG A 15 -15.69 2.32 -1.67
CA ARG A 15 -14.39 2.34 -0.99
C ARG A 15 -13.43 1.29 -1.55
N ASP A 16 -13.95 0.14 -1.92
CA ASP A 16 -13.14 -0.92 -2.52
C ASP A 16 -12.61 -0.50 -3.89
N LYS A 17 -13.43 0.18 -4.71
CA LYS A 17 -12.97 0.77 -5.99
C LYS A 17 -11.88 1.82 -5.77
N ASP A 18 -12.08 2.76 -4.84
CA ASP A 18 -11.08 3.78 -4.48
C ASP A 18 -9.76 3.14 -4.01
N LYS A 19 -9.84 2.11 -3.15
CA LYS A 19 -8.66 1.33 -2.72
C LYS A 19 -7.91 0.72 -3.91
N HIS A 20 -8.61 0.17 -4.91
CA HIS A 20 -7.96 -0.36 -6.13
C HIS A 20 -7.28 0.74 -6.95
N GLU A 21 -7.84 1.95 -7.01
CA GLU A 21 -7.18 3.09 -7.64
C GLU A 21 -5.90 3.48 -6.88
N LYS A 22 -5.97 3.60 -5.55
CA LYS A 22 -4.78 3.87 -4.72
C LYS A 22 -3.72 2.78 -4.82
N GLN A 23 -4.14 1.53 -5.03
CA GLN A 23 -3.21 0.43 -5.23
C GLN A 23 -2.44 0.58 -6.55
N LYS A 24 -3.10 1.02 -7.62
CA LYS A 24 -2.44 1.32 -8.90
C LYS A 24 -1.48 2.52 -8.77
N ASP A 25 -1.91 3.57 -8.08
CA ASP A 25 -1.07 4.74 -7.82
C ASP A 25 0.20 4.37 -7.05
N TYR A 26 0.07 3.54 -6.00
CA TYR A 26 1.21 3.01 -5.26
C TYR A 26 2.13 2.17 -6.13
N GLN A 27 1.58 1.27 -6.95
CA GLN A 27 2.38 0.43 -7.86
C GLN A 27 3.19 1.28 -8.84
N SER A 28 2.58 2.31 -9.43
CA SER A 28 3.28 3.25 -10.32
C SER A 28 4.38 4.04 -9.60
N ALA A 29 4.15 4.42 -8.33
CA ALA A 29 5.16 5.08 -7.51
C ALA A 29 6.33 4.14 -7.16
N VAL A 30 6.06 2.85 -6.92
CA VAL A 30 7.10 1.82 -6.74
C VAL A 30 7.94 1.68 -8.00
N GLU A 31 7.32 1.52 -9.17
CA GLU A 31 8.04 1.40 -10.45
C GLU A 31 8.94 2.61 -10.72
N THR A 32 8.43 3.82 -10.48
CA THR A 32 9.22 5.06 -10.63
C THR A 32 10.40 5.10 -9.66
N PHE A 33 10.21 4.66 -8.42
CA PHE A 33 11.28 4.58 -7.43
C PHE A 33 12.33 3.54 -7.82
N GLU A 34 11.92 2.36 -8.27
CA GLU A 34 12.81 1.29 -8.71
C GLU A 34 13.65 1.70 -9.92
N GLU A 35 13.06 2.39 -10.90
CA GLU A 35 13.77 2.91 -12.07
C GLU A 35 14.89 3.88 -11.65
N GLN A 36 14.57 4.86 -10.80
CA GLN A 36 15.54 5.85 -10.36
C GLN A 36 16.60 5.26 -9.43
N ALA A 37 16.19 4.37 -8.52
CA ALA A 37 17.12 3.66 -7.63
C ALA A 37 18.06 2.75 -8.42
N GLY A 38 17.56 2.10 -9.48
CA GLY A 38 18.36 1.32 -10.41
C GLY A 38 19.39 2.17 -11.14
N ALA A 39 18.99 3.34 -11.66
CA ALA A 39 19.92 4.27 -12.29
C ALA A 39 21.03 4.75 -11.34
N LEU A 40 20.67 5.07 -10.08
CA LEU A 40 21.63 5.43 -9.04
C LEU A 40 22.58 4.28 -8.72
N TYR A 41 22.06 3.05 -8.61
CA TYR A 41 22.84 1.86 -8.35
C TYR A 41 23.87 1.59 -9.45
N GLU A 42 23.45 1.63 -10.72
CA GLU A 42 24.37 1.41 -11.84
C GLU A 42 25.47 2.48 -11.88
N LYS A 43 25.16 3.74 -11.54
CA LYS A 43 26.16 4.82 -11.47
C LYS A 43 27.15 4.65 -10.32
N LEU A 44 26.67 4.21 -9.14
CA LEU A 44 27.54 3.88 -8.02
C LEU A 44 28.48 2.72 -8.37
N ARG A 45 27.96 1.69 -9.04
CA ARG A 45 28.74 0.56 -9.50
C ARG A 45 29.79 0.96 -10.54
N GLU A 46 29.42 1.82 -11.50
CA GLU A 46 30.36 2.39 -12.49
C GLU A 46 31.50 3.14 -11.79
N LYS A 47 31.18 3.93 -10.75
CA LYS A 47 32.19 4.63 -9.94
C LYS A 47 33.12 3.65 -9.22
N GLU A 48 32.58 2.63 -8.55
CA GLU A 48 33.38 1.62 -7.86
C GLU A 48 34.36 0.93 -8.82
N GLN A 49 33.88 0.52 -10.00
CA GLN A 49 34.71 -0.09 -11.04
C GLN A 49 35.79 0.85 -11.56
N ALA A 50 35.47 2.14 -11.77
CA ALA A 50 36.44 3.13 -12.21
C ALA A 50 37.57 3.35 -11.19
N VAL A 51 37.24 3.35 -9.89
CA VAL A 51 38.23 3.46 -8.81
C VAL A 51 39.10 2.21 -8.74
N GLU A 52 38.51 1.02 -8.85
CA GLU A 52 39.25 -0.25 -8.85
C GLU A 52 40.25 -0.33 -10.01
N GLN A 53 39.79 -0.04 -11.23
CA GLN A 53 40.65 -0.01 -12.43
C GLN A 53 41.80 0.99 -12.29
N PHE A 54 41.53 2.15 -11.69
CA PHE A 54 42.55 3.15 -11.45
C PHE A 54 43.59 2.68 -10.43
N ASN A 55 43.16 2.05 -9.33
CA ASN A 55 44.05 1.47 -8.33
C ASN A 55 44.92 0.35 -8.91
N ASP A 56 44.35 -0.51 -9.74
CA ASP A 56 45.10 -1.57 -10.44
C ASP A 56 46.18 -0.97 -11.35
N THR A 57 45.82 0.07 -12.12
CA THR A 57 46.75 0.78 -13.02
C THR A 57 47.90 1.44 -12.24
N LEU A 58 47.61 2.00 -11.06
CA LEU A 58 48.63 2.54 -10.15
C LEU A 58 49.56 1.43 -9.61
N SER A 59 49.03 0.25 -9.31
CA SER A 59 49.78 -0.87 -8.73
C SER A 59 50.80 -1.50 -9.69
N HIS A 60 50.57 -1.40 -11.00
CA HIS A 60 51.41 -2.01 -12.04
C HIS A 60 52.51 -1.08 -12.61
N GLY A 61 52.55 0.18 -12.16
CA GLY A 61 53.66 1.12 -12.40
C GLY A 61 53.66 1.87 -13.75
N SER A 62 54.24 3.08 -13.73
CA SER A 62 54.36 4.06 -14.83
C SER A 62 53.06 4.71 -15.34
N VAL A 63 52.19 5.14 -14.43
CA VAL A 63 51.07 6.00 -14.81
C VAL A 63 51.59 7.37 -15.23
N GLN A 64 51.37 7.74 -16.49
CA GLN A 64 51.67 9.09 -16.97
C GLN A 64 50.78 10.09 -16.22
N ALA A 65 51.32 11.25 -15.83
CA ALA A 65 50.57 12.29 -15.12
C ALA A 65 49.26 12.69 -15.84
N HIS A 66 49.24 12.60 -17.18
CA HIS A 66 48.03 12.84 -17.97
C HIS A 66 46.90 11.84 -17.66
N ALA A 67 47.21 10.54 -17.57
CA ALA A 67 46.21 9.51 -17.26
C ALA A 67 45.63 9.71 -15.86
N PHE A 68 46.45 10.12 -14.89
CA PHE A 68 45.98 10.46 -13.55
C PHE A 68 44.92 11.59 -13.56
N VAL A 69 45.18 12.66 -14.32
CA VAL A 69 44.22 13.78 -14.45
C VAL A 69 42.93 13.32 -15.12
N GLN A 70 43.00 12.49 -16.14
CA GLN A 70 41.82 11.96 -16.84
C GLN A 70 40.96 11.08 -15.91
N HIS A 71 41.55 10.17 -15.15
CA HIS A 71 40.80 9.34 -14.19
C HIS A 71 40.11 10.18 -13.12
N ARG A 72 40.80 11.19 -12.59
CA ARG A 72 40.21 12.11 -11.62
C ARG A 72 39.01 12.86 -12.20
N GLN A 73 39.13 13.40 -13.41
CA GLN A 73 38.04 14.10 -14.09
C GLN A 73 36.84 13.19 -14.34
N TYR A 74 37.09 11.93 -14.69
CA TYR A 74 36.02 10.95 -14.88
C TYR A 74 35.29 10.62 -13.58
N ILE A 75 36.01 10.43 -12.47
CA ILE A 75 35.39 10.22 -11.15
C ILE A 75 34.59 11.46 -10.71
N GLU A 76 35.14 12.67 -10.90
CA GLU A 76 34.44 13.92 -10.58
C GLU A 76 33.15 14.08 -11.42
N HIS A 77 33.15 13.65 -12.68
CA HIS A 77 31.95 13.62 -13.51
C HIS A 77 30.91 12.61 -13.01
N LEU A 78 31.35 11.41 -12.58
CA LEU A 78 30.44 10.42 -11.97
C LEU A 78 29.85 10.94 -10.67
N ASP A 79 30.64 11.62 -9.85
CA ASP A 79 30.17 12.24 -8.60
C ASP A 79 29.12 13.34 -8.87
N SER A 80 29.36 14.20 -9.85
CA SER A 80 28.35 15.20 -10.25
C SER A 80 27.05 14.54 -10.72
N ALA A 81 27.12 13.45 -11.48
CA ALA A 81 25.92 12.73 -11.91
C ALA A 81 25.19 12.04 -10.74
N LEU A 82 25.92 11.57 -9.73
CA LEU A 82 25.35 11.01 -8.51
C LEU A 82 24.65 12.09 -7.67
N ASP A 83 25.25 13.27 -7.55
CA ASP A 83 24.66 14.42 -6.84
C ASP A 83 23.33 14.86 -7.46
N ASP A 84 23.16 14.70 -8.78
CA ASP A 84 21.90 14.97 -9.48
C ASP A 84 20.86 13.83 -9.29
N LEU A 85 21.30 12.57 -9.25
CA LEU A 85 20.42 11.41 -9.13
C LEU A 85 19.88 11.19 -7.71
N GLN A 86 20.68 11.46 -6.69
CA GLN A 86 20.31 11.22 -5.28
C GLN A 86 19.03 11.98 -4.85
N PRO A 87 18.86 13.29 -5.15
CA PRO A 87 17.63 14.01 -4.85
C PRO A 87 16.41 13.42 -5.55
N SER A 88 16.58 12.97 -6.80
CA SER A 88 15.51 12.35 -7.60
C SER A 88 15.02 11.07 -6.92
N VAL A 89 15.94 10.15 -6.60
CA VAL A 89 15.64 8.89 -5.87
C VAL A 89 14.96 9.18 -4.54
N GLN A 90 15.44 10.17 -3.79
CA GLN A 90 14.85 10.54 -2.51
C GLN A 90 13.42 11.08 -2.70
N GLN A 91 13.18 11.89 -3.74
CA GLN A 91 11.85 12.38 -4.05
C GLN A 91 10.90 11.23 -4.46
N ALA A 92 11.34 10.29 -5.29
CA ALA A 92 10.55 9.12 -5.64
C ALA A 92 10.25 8.24 -4.43
N ARG A 93 11.22 8.04 -3.54
CA ARG A 93 11.01 7.34 -2.25
C ARG A 93 9.92 7.99 -1.42
N LEU A 94 9.97 9.31 -1.24
CA LEU A 94 8.96 10.04 -0.47
C LEU A 94 7.57 9.93 -1.09
N LYS A 95 7.47 9.99 -2.44
CA LYS A 95 6.20 9.78 -3.15
C LYS A 95 5.65 8.37 -2.97
N MET A 96 6.51 7.35 -3.09
CA MET A 96 6.15 5.95 -2.88
C MET A 96 5.65 5.72 -1.45
N GLU A 97 6.37 6.22 -0.44
CA GLU A 97 5.97 6.11 0.97
C GLU A 97 4.64 6.80 1.24
N HIS A 98 4.42 7.99 0.68
CA HIS A 98 3.14 8.68 0.79
C HIS A 98 2.00 7.87 0.15
N ALA A 99 2.19 7.37 -1.07
CA ALA A 99 1.19 6.53 -1.74
C ALA A 99 0.88 5.25 -0.94
N ARG A 100 1.89 4.66 -0.29
CA ARG A 100 1.71 3.51 0.62
C ARG A 100 0.83 3.85 1.81
N HIS A 101 1.05 5.01 2.44
CA HIS A 101 0.22 5.47 3.56
C HIS A 101 -1.24 5.67 3.11
N VAL A 102 -1.45 6.35 1.99
CA VAL A 102 -2.80 6.56 1.41
C VAL A 102 -3.49 5.23 1.09
N LEU A 103 -2.78 4.27 0.51
CA LEU A 103 -3.30 2.93 0.24
C LEU A 103 -3.69 2.21 1.54
N THR A 104 -2.85 2.31 2.57
CA THR A 104 -3.12 1.70 3.88
C THR A 104 -4.39 2.25 4.50
N ASP A 105 -4.58 3.57 4.45
CA ASP A 105 -5.79 4.22 4.94
C ASP A 105 -7.03 3.76 4.15
N ALA A 106 -6.93 3.59 2.83
CA ALA A 106 -8.01 3.06 2.01
C ALA A 106 -8.39 1.61 2.38
N TYR A 107 -7.40 0.76 2.69
CA TYR A 107 -7.67 -0.59 3.22
C TYR A 107 -8.42 -0.53 4.56
N VAL A 108 -8.02 0.37 5.46
CA VAL A 108 -8.68 0.56 6.75
C VAL A 108 -10.13 0.98 6.57
N GLU A 109 -10.42 1.89 5.64
CA GLU A 109 -11.80 2.32 5.35
C GLU A 109 -12.68 1.16 4.86
N VAL A 110 -12.18 0.33 3.95
CA VAL A 110 -12.93 -0.86 3.51
C VAL A 110 -13.22 -1.80 4.68
N LYS A 111 -12.21 -2.04 5.55
CA LYS A 111 -12.36 -2.89 6.74
C LYS A 111 -13.37 -2.34 7.75
N LYS A 112 -13.45 -1.01 7.91
CA LYS A 112 -14.47 -0.38 8.77
C LYS A 112 -15.87 -0.73 8.28
N TYR A 113 -16.14 -0.61 6.98
CA TYR A 113 -17.48 -0.93 6.45
C TYR A 113 -17.79 -2.43 6.47
N GLU A 114 -16.81 -3.30 6.23
CA GLU A 114 -16.97 -4.75 6.46
C GLU A 114 -17.47 -5.03 7.89
N LYS A 115 -16.80 -4.45 8.89
CA LYS A 115 -17.19 -4.64 10.29
C LYS A 115 -18.55 -4.06 10.62
N LEU A 116 -18.90 -2.90 10.06
CA LEU A 116 -20.21 -2.30 10.27
C LEU A 116 -21.33 -3.17 9.67
N ILE A 117 -21.09 -3.79 8.51
CA ILE A 117 -22.04 -4.72 7.88
C ILE A 117 -22.22 -5.95 8.76
N ASP A 118 -21.12 -6.62 9.14
CA ASP A 118 -21.15 -7.81 10.01
C ASP A 118 -21.97 -7.55 11.28
N MET A 119 -21.70 -6.43 11.96
CA MET A 119 -22.42 -6.04 13.19
C MET A 119 -23.91 -5.81 12.95
N LYS A 120 -24.29 -5.17 11.84
CA LYS A 120 -25.70 -4.88 11.53
C LYS A 120 -26.48 -6.12 11.14
N GLU A 121 -25.85 -7.06 10.45
CA GLU A 121 -26.44 -8.35 10.14
C GLU A 121 -26.65 -9.19 11.41
N GLU A 122 -25.66 -9.19 12.31
CA GLU A 122 -25.79 -9.87 13.60
C GLU A 122 -26.92 -9.28 14.45
N GLU A 123 -26.98 -7.94 14.59
CA GLU A 123 -28.07 -7.24 15.28
C GLU A 123 -29.44 -7.62 14.68
N HIS A 124 -29.54 -7.67 13.35
CA HIS A 124 -30.78 -8.02 12.68
C HIS A 124 -31.20 -9.47 12.95
N MET A 125 -30.26 -10.41 12.89
CA MET A 125 -30.52 -11.82 13.19
C MET A 125 -30.94 -12.03 14.65
N GLN A 126 -30.31 -11.33 15.60
CA GLN A 126 -30.70 -11.39 17.01
C GLN A 126 -32.11 -10.83 17.22
N TRP A 127 -32.44 -9.71 16.56
CA TRP A 127 -33.78 -9.14 16.60
C TRP A 127 -34.83 -10.09 16.02
N MET A 128 -34.56 -10.72 14.87
CA MET A 128 -35.47 -11.71 14.25
C MET A 128 -35.74 -12.88 15.20
N LYS A 129 -34.70 -13.46 15.80
CA LYS A 129 -34.86 -14.55 16.78
C LYS A 129 -35.68 -14.13 17.99
N HIS A 130 -35.47 -12.92 18.49
CA HIS A 130 -36.24 -12.40 19.62
C HIS A 130 -37.72 -12.24 19.27
N GLU A 131 -38.03 -11.72 18.08
CA GLU A 131 -39.41 -11.56 17.62
C GLU A 131 -40.10 -12.90 17.35
N GLU A 132 -39.39 -13.86 16.77
CA GLU A 132 -39.86 -15.25 16.58
C GLU A 132 -40.20 -15.91 17.92
N HIS A 133 -39.33 -15.78 18.93
CA HIS A 133 -39.60 -16.30 20.27
C HIS A 133 -40.84 -15.65 20.90
N ARG A 134 -40.97 -14.31 20.82
CA ARG A 134 -42.15 -13.61 21.33
C ARG A 134 -43.44 -14.10 20.65
N HIS A 135 -43.41 -14.26 19.33
CA HIS A 135 -44.57 -14.74 18.59
C HIS A 135 -44.95 -16.19 18.97
N MET A 136 -43.95 -17.06 19.17
CA MET A 136 -44.18 -18.42 19.64
C MET A 136 -44.79 -18.49 21.05
N ASP A 137 -44.37 -17.60 21.96
CA ASP A 137 -44.95 -17.49 23.30
C ASP A 137 -46.42 -17.03 23.23
N GLU A 138 -46.73 -16.03 22.40
CA GLU A 138 -48.10 -15.57 22.16
C GLU A 138 -49.01 -16.67 21.59
N LEU A 139 -48.53 -17.43 20.61
CA LEU A 139 -49.26 -18.56 20.03
C LEU A 139 -49.52 -19.65 21.08
N SER A 140 -48.51 -19.98 21.89
CA SER A 140 -48.61 -20.98 22.96
C SER A 140 -49.63 -20.57 24.02
N MET A 141 -49.63 -19.29 24.43
CA MET A 141 -50.59 -18.73 25.38
C MET A 141 -52.02 -18.75 24.82
N ASN A 142 -52.20 -18.33 23.56
CA ASN A 142 -53.49 -18.36 22.89
C ASN A 142 -54.04 -19.78 22.76
N GLN A 143 -53.18 -20.75 22.44
CA GLN A 143 -53.55 -22.15 22.37
C GLN A 143 -53.96 -22.69 23.76
N TYR A 144 -53.18 -22.38 24.80
CA TYR A 144 -53.52 -22.75 26.18
C TYR A 144 -54.89 -22.20 26.61
N MET A 145 -55.16 -20.92 26.37
CA MET A 145 -56.45 -20.30 26.68
C MET A 145 -57.62 -20.94 25.92
N LYS A 146 -57.41 -21.33 24.66
CA LYS A 146 -58.43 -22.05 23.86
C LYS A 146 -58.71 -23.46 24.38
N PHE A 147 -57.70 -24.14 24.93
CA PHE A 147 -57.89 -25.44 25.57
C PHE A 147 -58.61 -25.35 26.92
N PHE A 148 -58.38 -24.28 27.69
CA PHE A 148 -58.99 -24.09 29.01
C PHE A 148 -60.47 -23.65 28.96
N ASN A 149 -60.88 -23.01 27.86
CA ASN A 149 -62.26 -22.55 27.64
C ASN A 149 -63.18 -23.60 26.95
N ARG A 150 -62.78 -24.89 26.95
CA ARG A 150 -63.57 -26.04 26.49
C ARG A 150 -63.90 -26.94 27.66
#